data_AF-C4G8F2-F1
#
_entry.id   AF-C4G8F2-F1
#
_cell.length_a   1.000
_cell.length_b   1.000
_cell.length_c   1.000
_cell.angle_alpha   90.00
_cell.angle_beta   90.00
_cell.angle_gamma   90.00
#
_symmetry.space_group_name_H-M   'P 1'
#
loop_
_entity.id
_entity.type
_entity.pdbx_description
1 polymer ?
#
loop_
_entity_poly.entity_id
_entity_poly.type
_entity_poly.pdbx_seq_one_letter_code
_entity_poly.pdbx_strand_id
1 'polypeptide(L)'
;MRYTKEQIIVALTFLQAADNIEDLKEKMLDMQMEIDILKETINVLKKDPGVDQTVLKNREKAVIIGALKNKYSLPKLCFKLEIPRSSYYYQKAALRTDDKYRELRSRIIKVFQDNRCVYGYRKIHQLLRQKGTIVSEKIVHRIMKEESLVIKIRRRCKYNSYQGELSMAQSSSV
;
A
#
# COMPACT_ATOMS: atom_id res chain seq x y z
N MET A 1 -59.91 35.26 0.57
CA MET A 1 -59.34 35.18 -0.79
C MET A 1 -59.12 33.71 -1.13
N ARG A 2 -59.72 33.21 -2.21
CA ARG A 2 -59.49 31.83 -2.70
C ARG A 2 -58.49 31.92 -3.85
N TYR A 3 -57.41 31.16 -3.78
CA TYR A 3 -56.44 31.05 -4.87
C TYR A 3 -57.11 30.49 -6.12
N THR A 4 -56.76 31.01 -7.29
CA THR A 4 -57.29 30.49 -8.57
C THR A 4 -56.63 29.15 -8.90
N LYS A 5 -57.32 28.29 -9.66
CA LYS A 5 -56.75 26.98 -10.07
C LYS A 5 -55.39 27.11 -10.74
N GLU A 6 -55.19 28.15 -11.54
CA GLU A 6 -53.90 28.43 -12.20
C GLU A 6 -52.79 28.76 -11.20
N GLN A 7 -53.07 29.56 -10.16
CA GLN A 7 -52.10 29.87 -9.10
C GLN A 7 -51.66 28.60 -8.35
N ILE A 8 -52.60 27.67 -8.12
CA ILE A 8 -52.31 26.39 -7.46
C ILE A 8 -51.42 25.51 -8.35
N ILE A 9 -51.71 25.42 -9.65
CA ILE A 9 -50.93 24.61 -10.62
C ILE A 9 -49.51 25.16 -10.76
N VAL A 10 -49.34 26.48 -10.88
CA VAL A 10 -48.02 27.13 -10.98
C VAL A 10 -47.20 26.92 -9.70
N ALA A 11 -47.81 27.00 -8.52
CA ALA A 11 -47.13 26.71 -7.26
C ALA A 11 -46.70 25.23 -7.17
N LEU A 12 -47.53 24.30 -7.63
CA LEU A 12 -47.24 22.87 -7.69
C LEU A 12 -46.07 22.55 -8.64
N THR A 13 -46.06 23.14 -9.83
CA THR A 13 -44.95 22.94 -10.78
C THR A 13 -43.66 23.58 -10.29
N PHE A 14 -43.72 24.72 -9.59
CA PHE A 14 -42.54 25.35 -8.99
C PHE A 14 -41.94 24.51 -7.85
N LEU A 15 -42.78 23.95 -6.98
CA LEU A 15 -42.34 23.00 -5.94
C LEU A 15 -41.69 21.76 -6.58
N GLN A 16 -42.34 21.18 -7.58
CA GLN A 16 -41.84 20.00 -8.27
C GLN A 16 -40.53 20.29 -9.03
N ALA A 17 -40.37 21.48 -9.60
CA ALA A 17 -39.13 21.92 -10.22
C ALA A 17 -38.00 22.13 -9.20
N ALA A 18 -38.31 22.64 -8.00
CA ALA A 18 -37.35 22.79 -6.92
C ALA A 18 -36.84 21.42 -6.41
N ASP A 19 -37.76 20.47 -6.20
CA ASP A 19 -37.42 19.09 -5.80
C ASP A 19 -36.50 18.42 -6.84
N ASN A 20 -36.82 18.56 -8.14
CA ASN A 20 -35.98 18.03 -9.22
C ASN A 20 -34.56 18.64 -9.24
N ILE A 21 -34.42 19.92 -8.93
CA ILE A 21 -33.12 20.61 -8.87
C ILE A 21 -32.31 20.09 -7.67
N GLU A 22 -32.95 19.85 -6.54
CA GLU A 22 -32.32 19.29 -5.34
C GLU A 22 -31.78 17.88 -5.64
N ASP A 23 -32.60 17.02 -6.26
CA ASP A 23 -32.22 15.66 -6.67
C ASP A 23 -31.05 15.65 -7.67
N LEU A 24 -31.06 16.60 -8.62
CA LEU A 24 -29.97 16.78 -9.58
C LEU A 24 -28.66 17.16 -8.90
N LYS A 25 -28.72 18.08 -7.93
CA LYS A 25 -27.54 18.48 -7.14
C LYS A 25 -27.00 17.33 -6.31
N GLU A 26 -27.86 16.53 -5.68
CA GLU A 26 -27.43 15.33 -4.94
C GLU A 26 -26.72 14.34 -5.87
N LYS A 27 -27.28 14.05 -7.05
CA LYS A 27 -26.65 13.18 -8.04
C LYS A 27 -25.30 13.68 -8.51
N MET A 28 -25.17 14.99 -8.74
CA MET A 28 -23.88 15.60 -9.11
C MET A 28 -22.85 15.46 -8.00
N LEU A 29 -23.24 15.65 -6.74
CA LEU A 29 -22.35 15.50 -5.58
C LEU A 29 -21.88 14.04 -5.44
N ASP A 30 -22.77 13.09 -5.64
CA ASP A 30 -22.47 11.65 -5.62
C ASP A 30 -21.52 11.25 -6.74
N MET A 31 -21.75 11.72 -7.98
CA MET A 31 -20.83 11.49 -9.10
C MET A 31 -19.46 12.13 -8.85
N GLN A 32 -19.42 13.35 -8.30
CA GLN A 32 -18.16 14.00 -7.96
C GLN A 32 -17.38 13.21 -6.91
N MET A 33 -18.08 12.62 -5.93
CA MET A 33 -17.46 11.74 -4.94
C MET A 33 -16.85 10.49 -5.57
N GLU A 34 -17.53 9.86 -6.53
CA GLU A 34 -17.01 8.69 -7.26
C GLU A 34 -15.76 9.03 -8.06
N ILE A 35 -15.75 10.18 -8.75
CA ILE A 35 -14.57 10.68 -9.47
C ILE A 35 -13.39 10.90 -8.52
N ASP A 36 -13.64 11.52 -7.36
CA ASP A 36 -12.60 11.78 -6.36
C ASP A 36 -12.05 10.47 -5.78
N ILE A 37 -12.92 9.48 -5.52
CA ILE A 37 -12.51 8.13 -5.10
C ILE A 37 -11.60 7.49 -6.16
N LEU A 38 -12.00 7.51 -7.44
CA LEU A 38 -11.21 6.94 -8.53
C LEU A 38 -9.85 7.62 -8.66
N LYS A 39 -9.81 8.95 -8.62
CA LYS A 39 -8.55 9.70 -8.66
C LYS A 39 -7.63 9.35 -7.50
N GLU A 40 -8.15 9.26 -6.28
CA GLU A 40 -7.35 8.87 -5.12
C GLU A 40 -6.92 7.41 -5.16
N THR A 41 -7.72 6.50 -5.74
CA THR A 41 -7.30 5.10 -5.90
C THR A 41 -6.06 4.99 -6.79
N ILE A 42 -6.01 5.76 -7.88
CA ILE A 42 -4.85 5.82 -8.79
C ILE A 42 -3.65 6.42 -8.05
N ASN A 43 -3.85 7.52 -7.33
CA ASN A 43 -2.78 8.21 -6.61
C ASN A 43 -2.14 7.32 -5.52
N VAL A 44 -2.96 6.68 -4.70
CA VAL A 44 -2.53 5.89 -3.55
C VAL A 44 -1.99 4.51 -3.96
N LEU A 45 -2.67 3.83 -4.89
CA LEU A 45 -2.36 2.44 -5.23
C LEU A 45 -1.49 2.30 -6.48
N LYS A 46 -1.28 3.38 -7.25
CA LYS A 46 -0.63 3.38 -8.57
C LYS A 46 -1.20 2.29 -9.50
N LYS A 47 -2.48 1.95 -9.32
CA LYS A 47 -3.18 0.97 -10.15
C LYS A 47 -3.66 1.62 -11.44
N ASP A 48 -3.69 0.84 -12.52
CA ASP A 48 -4.30 1.24 -13.78
C ASP A 48 -5.81 1.49 -13.61
N PRO A 49 -6.40 2.41 -14.39
CA PRO A 49 -7.79 2.86 -14.23
C PRO A 49 -8.86 1.78 -14.49
N GLY A 50 -8.46 0.56 -14.88
CA GLY A 50 -9.36 -0.57 -15.18
C GLY A 50 -9.52 -1.59 -14.06
N VAL A 51 -9.06 -1.30 -12.82
CA VAL A 51 -9.21 -2.27 -11.71
C VAL A 51 -10.57 -2.13 -11.03
N ASP A 52 -11.31 -3.24 -10.98
CA ASP A 52 -12.60 -3.34 -10.28
C ASP A 52 -12.47 -2.93 -8.79
N GLN A 53 -13.22 -1.91 -8.38
CA GLN A 53 -13.24 -1.40 -7.00
C GLN A 53 -13.74 -2.44 -5.98
N THR A 54 -14.54 -3.40 -6.42
CA THR A 54 -15.04 -4.52 -5.61
C THR A 54 -13.91 -5.45 -5.16
N VAL A 55 -12.79 -5.48 -5.89
CA VAL A 55 -11.63 -6.34 -5.60
C VAL A 55 -10.61 -5.67 -4.65
N LEU A 56 -10.81 -4.40 -4.28
CA LEU A 56 -9.90 -3.68 -3.39
C LEU A 56 -9.90 -4.28 -1.97
N LYS A 57 -8.71 -4.48 -1.40
CA LYS A 57 -8.57 -4.97 -0.02
C LYS A 57 -9.09 -3.93 0.97
N ASN A 58 -9.65 -4.37 2.09
CA ASN A 58 -10.15 -3.47 3.16
C ASN A 58 -9.10 -2.44 3.63
N ARG A 59 -7.81 -2.81 3.61
CA ARG A 59 -6.71 -1.89 3.92
C ARG A 59 -6.59 -0.76 2.89
N GLU A 60 -6.69 -1.09 1.60
CA GLU A 60 -6.62 -0.11 0.50
C GLU A 60 -7.83 0.85 0.58
N LYS A 61 -9.03 0.31 0.76
CA LYS A 61 -10.26 1.10 0.98
C LYS A 61 -10.10 2.07 2.16
N ALA A 62 -9.53 1.63 3.28
CA ALA A 62 -9.31 2.48 4.44
C ALA A 62 -8.32 3.63 4.19
N VAL A 63 -7.31 3.44 3.34
CA VAL A 63 -6.37 4.51 2.96
C VAL A 63 -7.08 5.58 2.12
N ILE A 64 -7.88 5.16 1.13
CA ILE A 64 -8.65 6.08 0.27
C ILE A 64 -9.63 6.91 1.12
N ILE A 65 -10.37 6.26 2.02
CA ILE A 65 -11.26 6.94 2.97
C ILE A 65 -10.47 7.93 3.84
N GLY A 66 -9.27 7.55 4.27
CA GLY A 66 -8.37 8.41 5.04
C GLY A 66 -7.98 9.70 4.31
N ALA A 67 -7.77 9.65 3.00
CA ALA A 67 -7.46 10.80 2.15
C ALA A 67 -8.68 11.71 1.94
N LEU A 68 -9.85 11.12 1.71
CA LEU A 68 -11.09 11.84 1.37
C LEU A 68 -11.91 12.31 2.58
N LYS A 69 -11.58 11.87 3.80
CA LYS A 69 -12.32 12.20 5.04
C LYS A 69 -12.51 13.70 5.29
N ASN A 70 -11.64 14.55 4.73
CA ASN A 70 -11.68 16.00 4.92
C ASN A 70 -12.71 16.67 4.00
N LYS A 71 -13.05 16.01 2.86
CA LYS A 71 -13.99 16.52 1.86
C LYS A 71 -15.40 15.93 2.03
N TYR A 72 -15.49 14.67 2.43
CA TYR A 72 -16.77 13.94 2.47
C TYR A 72 -17.01 13.27 3.82
N SER A 73 -18.30 13.06 4.12
CA SER A 73 -18.74 12.39 5.34
C SER A 73 -18.35 10.91 5.35
N LEU A 74 -17.74 10.45 6.45
CA LEU A 74 -17.25 9.07 6.61
C LEU A 74 -18.33 8.00 6.33
N PRO A 75 -19.58 8.12 6.84
CA PRO A 75 -20.69 7.24 6.48
C PRO A 75 -20.89 7.07 4.97
N LYS A 76 -20.88 8.16 4.20
CA LYS A 76 -21.12 8.14 2.76
C LYS A 76 -19.96 7.43 2.04
N LEU A 77 -18.73 7.71 2.43
CA LEU A 77 -17.54 7.05 1.90
C LEU A 77 -17.53 5.54 2.19
N CYS A 78 -17.87 5.13 3.42
CA CYS A 78 -17.96 3.71 3.78
C CYS A 78 -19.05 2.98 2.98
N PHE A 79 -20.18 3.66 2.72
CA PHE A 79 -21.27 3.11 1.91
C PHE A 79 -20.83 2.91 0.45
N LYS A 80 -20.27 3.94 -0.19
CA LYS A 80 -19.80 3.87 -1.58
C LYS A 80 -18.69 2.83 -1.81
N LEU A 81 -17.78 2.66 -0.84
CA LEU A 81 -16.69 1.67 -0.92
C LEU A 81 -17.07 0.29 -0.37
N GLU A 82 -18.32 0.09 0.05
CA GLU A 82 -18.82 -1.18 0.61
C GLU A 82 -17.92 -1.74 1.72
N ILE A 83 -17.52 -0.89 2.67
CA ILE A 83 -16.72 -1.29 3.83
C ILE A 83 -17.47 -0.99 5.14
N PRO A 84 -17.55 -1.97 6.07
CA PRO A 84 -18.12 -1.72 7.39
C PRO A 84 -17.34 -0.62 8.13
N ARG A 85 -18.03 0.23 8.89
CA ARG A 85 -17.38 1.26 9.71
C ARG A 85 -16.38 0.67 10.71
N SER A 86 -16.72 -0.48 11.31
CA SER A 86 -15.82 -1.21 12.22
C SER A 86 -14.52 -1.64 11.52
N SER A 87 -14.63 -2.18 10.31
CA SER A 87 -13.48 -2.55 9.47
C SER A 87 -12.61 -1.34 9.14
N TYR A 88 -13.21 -0.17 8.84
CA TYR A 88 -12.46 1.07 8.63
C TYR A 88 -11.66 1.46 9.89
N TYR A 89 -12.30 1.51 11.06
CA TYR A 89 -11.61 1.89 12.30
C TYR A 89 -10.52 0.89 12.69
N TYR A 90 -10.75 -0.41 12.47
CA TYR A 90 -9.73 -1.44 12.67
C TYR A 90 -8.52 -1.21 11.76
N GLN A 91 -8.73 -1.00 10.46
CA GLN A 91 -7.64 -0.75 9.52
C GLN A 91 -6.91 0.56 9.82
N LYS A 92 -7.65 1.61 10.20
CA LYS A 92 -7.07 2.89 10.63
C LYS A 92 -6.20 2.74 11.88
N ALA A 93 -6.62 1.93 12.85
CA ALA A 93 -5.82 1.61 14.02
C ALA A 93 -4.58 0.81 13.62
N ALA A 94 -4.73 -0.23 12.78
CA ALA A 94 -3.63 -1.05 12.30
C ALA A 94 -2.59 -0.26 11.48
N LEU A 95 -3.01 0.77 10.73
CA LEU A 95 -2.11 1.68 10.02
C LEU A 95 -1.37 2.65 10.95
N ARG A 96 -1.94 2.96 12.12
CA ARG A 96 -1.33 3.83 13.14
C ARG A 96 -0.39 3.09 14.07
N THR A 97 -0.63 1.80 14.29
CA THR A 97 0.26 0.97 15.10
C THR A 97 1.62 0.95 14.40
N ASP A 98 2.62 1.58 15.04
CA ASP A 98 4.00 1.52 14.56
C ASP A 98 4.40 0.06 14.39
N ASP A 99 5.29 -0.19 13.44
CA ASP A 99 5.70 -1.55 13.19
C ASP A 99 6.34 -2.12 14.48
N LYS A 100 5.70 -3.14 15.07
CA LYS A 100 6.13 -3.76 16.33
C LYS A 100 7.62 -4.15 16.30
N TYR A 101 8.15 -4.43 15.11
CA TYR A 101 9.53 -4.83 14.91
C TYR A 101 10.43 -3.71 14.36
N ARG A 102 9.99 -2.45 14.34
CA ARG A 102 10.76 -1.33 13.78
C ARG A 102 12.17 -1.23 14.36
N GLU A 103 12.28 -1.19 15.68
CA GLU A 103 13.58 -1.15 16.36
C GLU A 103 14.43 -2.40 16.06
N LEU A 104 13.77 -3.56 16.02
CA LEU A 104 14.41 -4.83 15.71
C LEU A 104 14.95 -4.84 14.27
N ARG A 105 14.22 -4.28 13.29
CA ARG A 105 14.69 -4.13 11.90
C ARG A 105 15.94 -3.27 11.84
N SER A 106 15.90 -2.10 12.45
CA SER A 106 17.06 -1.20 12.49
C SER A 106 18.28 -1.90 13.10
N ARG A 107 18.09 -2.70 14.14
CA ARG A 107 19.17 -3.47 14.77
C ARG A 107 19.69 -4.61 13.90
N ILE A 108 18.82 -5.34 13.23
CA ILE A 108 19.19 -6.40 12.26
C ILE A 108 19.98 -5.81 11.10
N ILE A 109 19.52 -4.70 10.52
CA ILE A 109 20.20 -4.02 9.41
C ILE A 109 21.60 -3.56 9.82
N LYS A 110 21.73 -2.92 11.00
CA LYS A 110 23.03 -2.52 11.55
C LYS A 110 23.96 -3.72 11.70
N VAL A 111 23.52 -4.76 12.40
CA VAL A 111 24.34 -5.98 12.58
C VAL A 111 24.72 -6.62 11.24
N PHE A 112 23.82 -6.62 10.25
CA PHE A 112 24.09 -7.16 8.93
C PHE A 112 25.16 -6.34 8.18
N GLN A 113 25.09 -5.02 8.23
CA GLN A 113 26.05 -4.11 7.60
C GLN A 113 27.41 -4.14 8.29
N ASP A 114 27.44 -4.12 9.63
CA ASP A 114 28.66 -4.21 10.45
C ASP A 114 29.47 -5.49 10.10
N ASN A 115 28.76 -6.59 9.80
CA ASN A 115 29.35 -7.87 9.43
C ASN A 115 29.51 -8.07 7.92
N ARG A 116 29.70 -6.97 7.17
CA ARG A 116 30.00 -6.96 5.73
C ARG A 116 28.97 -7.70 4.87
N CYS A 117 27.72 -7.80 5.32
CA CYS A 117 26.63 -8.52 4.65
C CYS A 117 26.89 -10.02 4.46
N VAL A 118 27.76 -10.63 5.27
CA VAL A 118 28.10 -12.07 5.17
C VAL A 118 27.18 -12.92 6.06
N TYR A 119 26.66 -12.34 7.14
CA TYR A 119 25.90 -13.09 8.12
C TYR A 119 24.45 -13.30 7.67
N GLY A 120 24.04 -14.57 7.63
CA GLY A 120 22.64 -14.94 7.47
C GLY A 120 21.86 -14.89 8.78
N TYR A 121 20.55 -15.10 8.68
CA TYR A 121 19.62 -14.99 9.81
C TYR A 121 19.99 -15.86 11.02
N ARG A 122 20.57 -17.05 10.81
CA ARG A 122 21.00 -17.95 11.90
C ARG A 122 22.10 -17.30 12.76
N LYS A 123 23.09 -16.68 12.11
CA LYS A 123 24.20 -15.99 12.78
C LYS A 123 23.74 -14.68 13.43
N ILE A 124 22.88 -13.93 12.74
CA ILE A 124 22.29 -12.70 13.29
C ILE A 124 21.44 -13.01 14.53
N HIS A 125 20.62 -14.06 14.52
CA HIS A 125 19.85 -14.49 15.68
C HIS A 125 20.74 -14.81 16.88
N GLN A 126 21.84 -15.54 16.67
CA GLN A 126 22.81 -15.82 17.74
C GLN A 126 23.41 -14.53 18.32
N LEU A 127 23.82 -13.58 17.47
CA LEU A 127 24.36 -12.29 17.91
C LEU A 127 23.33 -11.44 18.66
N LEU A 128 22.08 -11.43 18.20
CA LEU A 128 20.99 -10.74 18.89
C LEU A 128 20.75 -11.33 20.28
N ARG A 129 20.79 -12.66 20.40
CA ARG A 129 20.68 -13.38 21.67
C ARG A 129 21.83 -13.05 22.62
N GLN A 130 23.07 -13.00 22.11
CA GLN A 130 24.25 -12.60 22.88
C GLN A 130 24.14 -11.14 23.37
N LYS A 131 23.55 -10.25 22.56
CA LYS A 131 23.28 -8.85 22.91
C LYS A 131 22.02 -8.67 23.79
N GLY A 132 21.45 -9.76 24.34
CA GLY A 132 20.31 -9.73 25.25
C GLY A 132 18.93 -9.56 24.58
N THR A 133 18.83 -9.62 23.26
CA THR A 133 17.55 -9.51 22.55
C THR A 133 16.93 -10.90 22.36
N ILE A 134 15.83 -11.18 23.06
CA ILE A 134 15.11 -12.46 22.98
C ILE A 134 14.07 -12.38 21.87
N VAL A 135 14.40 -12.96 20.71
CA VAL A 135 13.51 -13.01 19.53
C VAL A 135 13.60 -14.37 18.89
N SER A 136 12.49 -14.83 18.32
CA SER A 136 12.49 -16.08 17.56
C SER A 136 13.30 -15.94 16.28
N GLU A 137 14.09 -16.97 15.95
CA GLU A 137 14.82 -17.08 14.69
C GLU A 137 13.92 -16.84 13.46
N LYS A 138 12.67 -17.30 13.50
CA LYS A 138 11.70 -17.12 12.41
C LYS A 138 11.36 -15.64 12.15
N ILE A 139 11.32 -14.82 13.21
CA ILE A 139 11.06 -13.38 13.10
C ILE A 139 12.25 -12.71 12.42
N VAL A 140 13.48 -13.06 12.80
CA VAL A 140 14.70 -12.54 12.17
C VAL A 140 14.74 -12.91 10.68
N HIS A 141 14.43 -14.17 10.33
CA HIS A 141 14.38 -14.62 8.95
C HIS A 141 13.34 -13.85 8.13
N ARG A 142 12.12 -13.68 8.67
CA ARG A 142 11.04 -12.93 8.01
C ARG A 142 11.45 -11.48 7.77
N ILE A 143 12.01 -10.81 8.78
CA ILE A 143 12.48 -9.43 8.66
C ILE A 143 13.57 -9.30 7.60
N MET A 144 14.56 -10.20 7.59
CA MET A 144 15.60 -10.17 6.56
C MET A 144 15.03 -10.33 5.14
N LYS A 145 13.97 -11.14 4.99
CA LYS A 145 13.28 -11.32 3.71
C LYS A 145 12.49 -10.07 3.29
N GLU A 146 11.75 -9.46 4.22
CA GLU A 146 11.00 -8.22 3.98
C GLU A 146 11.94 -7.06 3.58
N GLU A 147 13.07 -6.93 4.27
CA GLU A 147 14.09 -5.89 4.02
C GLU A 147 15.07 -6.25 2.90
N SER A 148 14.83 -7.36 2.18
CA SER A 148 15.68 -7.82 1.07
C SER A 148 17.19 -7.91 1.41
N LEU A 149 17.51 -8.35 2.63
CA LEU A 149 18.89 -8.50 3.10
C LEU A 149 19.53 -9.78 2.54
N VAL A 150 20.12 -9.67 1.35
CA VAL A 150 20.76 -10.78 0.64
C VAL A 150 22.21 -10.93 1.06
N ILE A 151 22.58 -12.14 1.47
CA ILE A 151 23.94 -12.49 1.88
C ILE A 151 24.89 -12.37 0.69
N LYS A 152 26.02 -11.69 0.88
CA LYS A 152 27.12 -11.65 -0.11
C LYS A 152 27.88 -12.97 -0.06
N ILE A 153 27.47 -13.92 -0.90
CA ILE A 153 28.16 -15.20 -1.07
C ILE A 153 29.19 -15.05 -2.18
N ARG A 154 30.48 -15.28 -1.87
CA ARG A 154 31.50 -15.48 -2.92
C ARG A 154 31.26 -16.84 -3.55
N ARG A 155 30.96 -16.88 -4.85
CA ARG A 155 30.87 -18.14 -5.59
C ARG A 155 32.26 -18.77 -5.62
N ARG A 156 32.37 -20.01 -5.16
CA ARG A 156 33.61 -20.78 -5.30
C ARG A 156 33.78 -21.11 -6.78
N CYS A 157 34.80 -20.53 -7.42
CA CYS A 157 35.18 -20.95 -8.76
C CYS A 157 35.65 -22.40 -8.71
N LYS A 158 35.27 -23.18 -9.73
CA LYS A 158 35.80 -24.54 -9.91
C LYS A 158 37.31 -24.41 -10.12
N TYR A 159 38.08 -25.28 -9.47
CA TYR A 159 39.52 -25.31 -9.64
C TYR A 159 39.88 -25.45 -11.11
N ASN A 160 40.78 -24.59 -11.60
CA ASN A 160 41.34 -24.67 -12.94
C ASN A 160 42.87 -24.85 -12.81
N SER A 161 43.38 -26.00 -13.23
CA SER A 161 44.82 -26.30 -13.25
C SER A 161 45.55 -25.63 -14.42
N TYR A 162 44.82 -25.17 -15.43
CA TYR A 162 45.38 -24.49 -16.59
C TYR A 162 45.82 -23.07 -16.21
N GLN A 163 47.12 -22.81 -16.27
CA GLN A 163 47.75 -21.53 -15.92
C GLN A 163 47.71 -20.50 -17.08
N GLY A 164 47.04 -20.81 -18.18
CA GLY A 164 47.12 -20.06 -19.45
C GLY A 164 48.26 -20.58 -20.34
N GLU A 165 48.27 -20.15 -21.61
CA GLU A 165 49.41 -20.36 -22.50
C GLU A 165 50.50 -19.34 -22.17
N LEU A 166 51.69 -19.79 -21.79
CA LEU A 166 52.84 -18.91 -21.52
C LEU A 166 53.45 -18.32 -22.80
N SER A 167 53.05 -18.83 -23.96
CA SER A 167 53.59 -18.48 -25.27
C SER A 167 52.52 -17.84 -26.15
N MET A 168 52.84 -16.71 -26.77
CA MET A 168 52.01 -16.12 -27.83
C MET A 168 51.88 -17.11 -28.98
N ALA A 169 50.65 -17.47 -29.34
CA ALA A 169 50.36 -18.28 -30.52
C ALA A 169 51.03 -17.65 -31.75
N GLN A 170 51.81 -18.44 -32.48
CA GLN A 170 52.45 -18.01 -33.73
C GLN A 170 51.32 -17.72 -34.74
N SER A 171 51.21 -16.46 -35.18
CA SER A 171 50.32 -16.10 -36.27
C SER A 171 50.79 -16.80 -37.54
N SER A 172 50.06 -17.81 -38.00
CA SER A 172 50.29 -18.43 -39.30
C SER A 172 49.98 -17.39 -40.39
N SER A 173 51.01 -16.76 -40.94
CA SER A 173 50.93 -16.09 -42.23
C SER A 173 51.29 -17.10 -43.31
N VAL A 174 50.29 -17.69 -43.97
CA VAL A 174 50.17 -17.91 -45.42
C VAL A 174 48.70 -18.21 -45.72
#